data_AF-A0A2S1KV08-F1
#
_entry.id   AF-A0A2S1KV08-F1
#
_cell.length_a   1.000
_cell.length_b   1.000
_cell.length_c   1.000
_cell.angle_alpha   90.00
_cell.angle_beta   90.00
_cell.angle_gamma   90.00
#
_symmetry.space_group_name_H-M   'P 1'
#
loop_
_entity.id
_entity.type
_entity.pdbx_description
1 polymer ?
#
loop_
_entity_poly.entity_id
_entity_poly.type
_entity_poly.pdbx_seq_one_letter_code
_entity_poly.pdbx_strand_id
1 'polypeptide(L)'
;MMKISFKELRKAPFEVKASVKNLKKTYAVQLKLATLEDSMQEDTPVESLQAVLGALESVTEYIIDELKLKPAEIEALEDLSQEDVMAVAQRLNMRLMGMTEAEIEKALAESDDDEGLAE
;
A
#
# COMPACT_ATOMS: atom_id res chain seq x y z
N MET A 1 13.19 -14.95 -4.60
CA MET A 1 11.97 -14.44 -3.92
C MET A 1 12.42 -13.65 -2.71
N MET A 2 11.69 -12.59 -2.37
CA MET A 2 11.97 -11.78 -1.20
C MET A 2 11.05 -12.18 -0.06
N LYS A 3 11.52 -12.01 1.18
CA LYS A 3 10.71 -12.17 2.38
C LYS A 3 10.35 -10.81 2.94
N ILE A 4 9.10 -10.64 3.33
CA ILE A 4 8.55 -9.42 3.92
C ILE A 4 7.52 -9.80 5.00
N SER A 5 7.45 -9.06 6.10
CA SER A 5 6.64 -9.44 7.26
C SER A 5 5.68 -8.33 7.66
N PHE A 6 4.38 -8.63 7.66
CA PHE A 6 3.31 -7.73 8.14
C PHE A 6 2.65 -8.41 9.35
N LYS A 7 3.00 -7.96 10.56
CA LYS A 7 2.61 -8.61 11.82
C LYS A 7 1.12 -8.49 12.10
N GLU A 8 0.55 -7.39 11.62
CA GLU A 8 -0.86 -7.05 11.58
C GLU A 8 -1.68 -8.06 10.75
N LEU A 9 -1.09 -8.66 9.72
CA LEU A 9 -1.75 -9.71 8.92
C LEU A 9 -1.47 -11.11 9.44
N ARG A 10 -0.20 -11.42 9.75
CA ARG A 10 0.21 -12.71 10.33
C ARG A 10 1.62 -12.70 10.91
N LYS A 11 1.94 -13.73 11.71
CA LYS A 11 3.26 -13.90 12.34
C LYS A 11 4.38 -14.29 11.36
N ALA A 12 4.07 -15.10 10.34
CA ALA A 12 5.07 -15.65 9.43
C ALA A 12 5.33 -14.70 8.24
N PRO A 13 6.59 -14.56 7.76
CA PRO A 13 6.87 -13.76 6.58
C PRO A 13 6.12 -14.25 5.34
N PHE A 14 5.81 -13.34 4.42
CA PHE A 14 5.35 -13.62 3.08
C PHE A 14 6.52 -13.82 2.13
N GLU A 15 6.34 -14.69 1.14
CA GLU A 15 7.29 -14.87 0.04
C GLU A 15 6.73 -14.21 -1.22
N VAL A 16 7.35 -13.10 -1.61
CA VAL A 16 6.93 -12.32 -2.76
C VAL A 16 7.96 -12.46 -3.88
N LYS A 17 7.48 -12.50 -5.12
CA LYS A 17 8.33 -12.57 -6.30
C LYS A 17 8.45 -11.19 -6.91
N ALA A 18 9.66 -10.62 -6.89
CA ALA A 18 10.02 -9.44 -7.67
C ALA A 18 9.98 -9.77 -9.17
N SER A 19 8.77 -9.79 -9.74
CA SER A 19 8.51 -10.11 -11.13
C SER A 19 7.94 -8.89 -11.84
N VAL A 20 8.11 -8.82 -13.15
CA VAL A 20 7.51 -7.76 -13.98
C VAL A 20 5.99 -7.69 -13.80
N LYS A 21 5.32 -8.84 -13.55
CA LYS A 21 3.89 -8.88 -13.27
C LYS A 21 3.55 -8.07 -12.01
N ASN A 22 4.29 -8.29 -10.93
CA ASN A 22 4.08 -7.66 -9.63
C ASN A 22 4.48 -6.17 -9.66
N LEU A 23 5.55 -5.84 -10.39
CA LEU A 23 5.93 -4.44 -10.64
C LEU A 23 4.86 -3.67 -11.41
N LYS A 24 4.24 -4.26 -12.44
CA LYS A 24 3.15 -3.60 -13.17
C LYS A 24 1.96 -3.29 -12.26
N LYS A 25 1.59 -4.22 -11.37
CA LYS A 25 0.51 -4.00 -10.39
C LYS A 25 0.86 -2.88 -9.40
N THR A 26 2.11 -2.87 -8.94
CA THR A 26 2.66 -1.82 -8.07
C THR A 26 2.50 -0.44 -8.69
N TYR A 27 2.95 -0.26 -9.95
CA TYR A 27 2.81 1.01 -10.65
C TYR A 27 1.35 1.39 -10.96
N ALA A 28 0.47 0.41 -11.21
CA ALA A 28 -0.95 0.68 -11.44
C ALA A 28 -1.62 1.28 -10.20
N VAL A 29 -1.35 0.74 -9.01
CA VAL A 29 -1.86 1.29 -7.75
C VAL A 29 -1.29 2.67 -7.49
N GLN A 30 0.03 2.84 -7.63
CA GLN A 30 0.66 4.15 -7.43
C GLN A 30 0.08 5.21 -8.36
N LEU A 31 -0.15 4.88 -9.63
CA LEU A 31 -0.78 5.79 -10.57
C LEU A 31 -2.20 6.14 -10.12
N LYS A 32 -3.00 5.14 -9.72
CA LYS A 32 -4.38 5.35 -9.24
C LYS A 32 -4.44 6.29 -8.04
N LEU A 33 -3.53 6.12 -7.09
CA LEU A 33 -3.41 6.99 -5.91
C LEU A 33 -2.93 8.39 -6.28
N ALA A 34 -1.92 8.50 -7.15
CA ALA A 34 -1.38 9.80 -7.58
C ALA A 34 -2.41 10.65 -8.33
N THR A 35 -3.33 10.02 -9.08
CA THR A 35 -4.40 10.72 -9.79
C THR A 35 -5.71 10.83 -8.98
N LEU A 36 -5.70 10.42 -7.70
CA LEU A 36 -6.91 10.47 -6.87
C LEU A 36 -7.34 11.92 -6.65
N GLU A 37 -6.40 12.81 -6.32
CA GLU A 37 -6.68 14.23 -6.10
C GLU A 37 -7.32 14.89 -7.34
N ASP A 38 -6.83 14.57 -8.55
CA ASP A 38 -7.42 15.05 -9.81
C ASP A 38 -8.88 14.61 -10.01
N SER A 39 -9.30 13.53 -9.33
CA SER A 39 -10.65 12.97 -9.37
C SER A 39 -11.55 13.51 -8.27
N MET A 40 -11.02 14.32 -7.34
CA MET A 40 -11.76 14.96 -6.26
C MET A 40 -12.28 16.33 -6.73
N GLN A 41 -13.59 16.47 -6.86
CA GLN A 41 -14.24 17.72 -7.27
C GLN A 41 -15.41 18.04 -6.34
N GLU A 42 -15.44 19.28 -5.83
CA GLU A 42 -16.50 19.73 -4.90
C GLU A 42 -17.90 19.65 -5.53
N ASP A 43 -18.00 19.91 -6.83
CA ASP A 43 -19.26 19.94 -7.57
C ASP A 43 -19.79 18.53 -7.90
N THR A 44 -18.98 17.48 -7.74
CA THR A 44 -19.36 16.08 -8.00
C THR A 44 -19.02 15.16 -6.81
N PRO A 45 -19.71 15.33 -5.67
CA PRO A 45 -19.38 14.62 -4.43
C PRO A 45 -19.56 13.10 -4.54
N VAL A 46 -20.50 12.61 -5.36
CA VAL A 46 -20.70 11.17 -5.58
C VAL A 46 -19.52 10.56 -6.33
N GLU A 47 -19.04 11.23 -7.37
CA GLU A 47 -17.92 10.77 -8.19
C GLU A 47 -16.61 10.81 -7.38
N SER A 48 -16.44 11.84 -6.56
CA SER A 48 -15.34 11.95 -5.61
C SER A 48 -15.33 10.77 -4.61
N LEU A 49 -16.49 10.44 -4.00
CA LEU A 49 -16.60 9.30 -3.10
C LEU A 49 -16.35 7.96 -3.82
N GLN A 50 -16.81 7.80 -5.06
CA GLN A 50 -16.51 6.63 -5.88
C GLN A 50 -15.02 6.51 -6.21
N ALA A 51 -14.35 7.63 -6.45
CA ALA A 51 -12.90 7.64 -6.70
C ALA A 51 -12.12 7.18 -5.46
N VAL A 52 -12.49 7.67 -4.28
CA VAL A 52 -11.91 7.24 -3.00
C VAL A 52 -12.15 5.75 -2.75
N LEU A 53 -13.41 5.28 -2.89
CA LEU A 53 -13.73 3.86 -2.74
C LEU A 53 -12.90 3.00 -3.69
N GLY A 54 -12.84 3.36 -4.97
CA GLY A 54 -12.06 2.61 -5.96
C GLY A 54 -10.55 2.66 -5.72
N ALA A 55 -10.03 3.70 -5.07
CA ALA A 55 -8.64 3.76 -4.65
C ALA A 55 -8.36 2.80 -3.48
N LEU A 56 -9.25 2.75 -2.49
CA LEU A 56 -9.17 1.82 -1.36
C LEU A 56 -9.26 0.36 -1.83
N GLU A 57 -10.25 0.05 -2.67
CA GLU A 57 -10.41 -1.28 -3.27
C GLU A 57 -9.16 -1.67 -4.08
N SER A 58 -8.62 -0.76 -4.89
CA SER A 58 -7.44 -1.05 -5.69
C SER A 58 -6.19 -1.33 -4.83
N VAL A 59 -6.05 -0.65 -3.69
CA VAL A 59 -4.94 -0.87 -2.75
C VAL A 59 -5.11 -2.20 -2.02
N THR A 60 -6.29 -2.50 -1.51
CA THR A 60 -6.54 -3.75 -0.77
C THR A 60 -6.39 -4.95 -1.70
N GLU A 61 -7.00 -4.93 -2.89
CA GLU A 61 -6.85 -5.99 -3.89
C GLU A 61 -5.39 -6.24 -4.27
N TYR A 62 -4.60 -5.17 -4.39
CA TYR A 62 -3.18 -5.27 -4.66
C TYR A 62 -2.42 -6.00 -3.55
N ILE A 63 -2.63 -5.62 -2.28
CA ILE A 63 -2.01 -6.29 -1.14
C ILE A 63 -2.42 -7.76 -1.10
N ILE A 64 -3.72 -8.05 -1.28
CA ILE A 64 -4.29 -9.40 -1.29
C ILE A 64 -3.60 -10.25 -2.35
N ASP A 65 -3.47 -9.73 -3.56
CA ASP A 65 -2.90 -10.45 -4.70
C ASP A 65 -1.40 -10.70 -4.57
N GLU A 66 -0.66 -9.69 -4.11
CA GLU A 66 0.80 -9.74 -4.03
C GLU A 66 1.28 -10.63 -2.88
N LEU A 67 0.59 -10.56 -1.74
CA LEU A 67 0.87 -11.39 -0.57
C LEU A 67 0.16 -12.74 -0.62
N LYS A 68 -0.79 -12.91 -1.55
CA LYS A 68 -1.66 -14.08 -1.68
C LYS A 68 -2.37 -14.38 -0.37
N LEU A 69 -3.05 -13.36 0.16
CA LEU A 69 -3.70 -13.44 1.46
C LEU A 69 -4.79 -14.51 1.46
N LYS A 70 -4.89 -15.21 2.59
CA LYS A 70 -5.97 -16.15 2.91
C LYS A 70 -7.17 -15.39 3.49
N PRO A 71 -8.37 -15.98 3.53
CA PRO A 71 -9.57 -15.30 4.03
C PRO A 71 -9.40 -14.59 5.38
N ALA A 72 -8.78 -15.24 6.37
CA ALA A 72 -8.53 -14.61 7.68
C ALA A 72 -7.50 -13.47 7.64
N GLU A 73 -6.55 -13.51 6.70
CA GLU A 73 -5.56 -12.44 6.49
C GLU A 73 -6.19 -11.28 5.69
N ILE A 74 -7.19 -11.55 4.86
CA ILE A 74 -8.00 -10.53 4.15
C ILE A 74 -8.88 -9.78 5.15
N GLU A 75 -9.62 -10.50 6.00
CA GLU A 75 -10.43 -9.90 7.07
C GLU A 75 -9.55 -9.02 7.98
N ALA A 76 -8.37 -9.52 8.38
CA ALA A 76 -7.42 -8.74 9.16
C ALA A 76 -6.91 -7.48 8.43
N LEU A 77 -6.79 -7.50 7.10
CA LEU A 77 -6.42 -6.32 6.30
C LEU A 77 -7.57 -5.31 6.23
N GLU A 78 -8.80 -5.77 6.07
CA GLU A 78 -10.00 -4.93 5.97
C GLU A 78 -10.39 -4.28 7.30
N ASP A 79 -10.01 -4.88 8.42
CA ASP A 79 -10.18 -4.34 9.77
C ASP A 79 -9.14 -3.25 10.14
N LEU A 80 -8.11 -3.06 9.32
CA LEU A 80 -7.09 -2.02 9.55
C LEU A 80 -7.63 -0.62 9.25
N SER A 81 -6.98 0.39 9.85
CA SER A 81 -7.22 1.77 9.46
C SER A 81 -6.72 2.03 8.03
N GLN A 82 -7.26 3.06 7.38
CA GLN A 82 -6.78 3.48 6.06
C GLN A 82 -5.27 3.78 6.07
N GLU A 83 -4.77 4.41 7.13
CA GLU A 83 -3.36 4.74 7.31
C GLU A 83 -2.50 3.46 7.35
N ASP A 84 -2.91 2.47 8.15
CA ASP A 84 -2.21 1.19 8.26
C ASP A 84 -2.21 0.43 6.91
N VAL A 85 -3.34 0.42 6.20
CA VAL A 85 -3.44 -0.19 4.86
C VAL A 85 -2.47 0.49 3.88
N MET A 86 -2.39 1.83 3.90
CA MET A 86 -1.45 2.58 3.07
C MET A 86 0.01 2.29 3.45
N ALA A 87 0.32 2.18 4.74
CA ALA A 87 1.66 1.82 5.23
C ALA A 87 2.07 0.41 4.76
N VAL A 88 1.16 -0.56 4.80
CA VAL A 88 1.38 -1.92 4.25
C VAL A 88 1.70 -1.83 2.76
N ALA A 89 0.88 -1.09 2.00
CA ALA A 89 1.08 -0.91 0.55
C ALA A 89 2.42 -0.22 0.23
N GLN A 90 2.75 0.86 0.92
CA GLN A 90 3.99 1.62 0.73
C GLN A 90 5.22 0.73 0.97
N ARG A 91 5.25 0.02 2.10
CA ARG A 91 6.35 -0.89 2.42
C ARG A 91 6.48 -2.02 1.40
N LEU A 92 5.34 -2.60 0.97
CA LEU A 92 5.32 -3.62 -0.08
C LEU A 92 5.89 -3.07 -1.41
N ASN A 93 5.49 -1.86 -1.79
CA ASN A 93 5.96 -1.18 -2.99
C ASN A 93 7.48 -0.98 -2.97
N MET A 94 8.02 -0.40 -1.89
CA MET A 94 9.45 -0.15 -1.74
C MET A 94 10.25 -1.44 -1.82
N ARG A 95 9.76 -2.51 -1.18
CA ARG A 95 10.39 -3.82 -1.25
C ARG A 95 10.39 -4.41 -2.66
N LEU A 96 9.28 -4.28 -3.39
CA LEU A 96 9.15 -4.74 -4.78
C LEU A 96 10.03 -3.93 -5.75
N MET A 97 10.28 -2.66 -5.46
CA MET A 97 11.23 -1.80 -6.17
C MET A 97 12.70 -2.12 -5.88
N GLY A 98 12.96 -3.03 -4.95
CA GLY A 98 14.30 -3.56 -4.68
C GLY A 98 14.94 -3.05 -3.40
N MET A 99 14.28 -2.14 -2.66
CA MET A 99 14.78 -1.66 -1.38
C MET A 99 14.82 -2.80 -0.36
N THR A 100 15.83 -2.80 0.51
CA THR A 100 15.98 -3.70 1.65
C THR A 100 15.15 -3.21 2.85
N GLU A 101 14.90 -4.07 3.83
CA GLU A 101 14.17 -3.66 5.05
C GLU A 101 14.86 -2.50 5.77
N ALA A 102 16.20 -2.50 5.83
CA ALA A 102 16.96 -1.41 6.46
C ALA A 102 16.85 -0.08 5.69
N GLU A 103 16.82 -0.12 4.35
CA GLU A 103 16.60 1.07 3.53
C GLU A 103 15.17 1.59 3.66
N ILE A 104 14.19 0.70 3.82
CA ILE A 104 12.79 1.07 4.05
C ILE A 104 12.62 1.70 5.43
N GLU A 105 13.12 1.06 6.48
CA GLU A 105 13.06 1.60 7.85
C GLU A 105 13.69 3.00 7.91
N LYS A 106 14.84 3.19 7.24
CA LYS A 106 15.48 4.49 7.14
C LYS A 106 14.60 5.52 6.40
N ALA A 107 14.08 5.17 5.24
CA ALA A 107 13.28 6.08 4.43
C ALA A 107 11.96 6.48 5.08
N LEU A 108 11.33 5.56 5.85
CA LEU A 108 10.13 5.86 6.62
C LEU A 108 10.41 6.72 7.85
N ALA A 109 11.53 6.48 8.56
CA ALA A 109 11.94 7.33 9.67
C ALA A 109 12.28 8.76 9.22
N GLU A 110 12.90 8.91 8.04
CA GLU A 110 13.20 10.23 7.46
C GLU A 110 11.95 10.98 6.97
N SER A 111 10.88 10.29 6.55
CA SER A 111 9.61 10.95 6.19
C SER A 111 8.82 11.43 7.40
N ASP A 112 8.87 10.70 8.52
CA ASP A 112 8.19 11.10 9.76
C ASP A 112 8.86 12.31 10.43
N ASP A 113 10.18 12.45 10.28
CA ASP A 113 10.95 13.60 10.81
C ASP A 113 10.74 14.90 10.00
N ASP A 114 10.39 14.82 8.70
CA ASP A 114 10.20 15.99 7.83
C ASP A 114 8.81 16.64 8.00
N GLU A 115 7.79 15.90 8.47
CA GLU A 115 6.50 16.46 8.88
C GLU A 115 6.57 17.28 10.19
N GLY A 116 7.68 17.19 10.92
CA GLY A 116 7.93 17.93 12.17
C GLY A 116 8.57 19.32 12.01
N LEU A 117 8.90 19.75 10.78
CA LEU A 117 9.61 21.02 10.52
C LEU A 117 8.82 22.04 9.67
N ALA A 118 7.50 21.88 9.57
CA ALA A 118 6.61 22.94 9.09
C ALA A 118 6.02 23.72 10.29
N GLU A 119 6.81 24.63 10.85
CA GLU A 119 6.29 25.77 11.64
C GLU A 119 5.76 26.88 10.73
#